data_AF-A0A329ZML3-F1
#
_entry.id   AF-A0A329ZML3-F1
#
_cell.length_a   1.000
_cell.length_b   1.000
_cell.length_c   1.000
_cell.angle_alpha   90.00
_cell.angle_beta   90.00
_cell.angle_gamma   90.00
#
_symmetry.space_group_name_H-M   'P 1'
#
loop_
_entity.id
_entity.type
_entity.pdbx_description
1 polymer ?
#
loop_
_entity_poly.entity_id
_entity_poly.type
_entity_poly.pdbx_seq_one_letter_code
_entity_poly.pdbx_strand_id
1 'polypeptide(L)'
;MSIGATSSDKIGHARFETGSIMGSNTATLGTVALEFQGLSGNKSQVLESVVISTSAGTGLGALAEVINKNSDALGGTKATFSVQATGSGAVAAGDIANLTINGVWIGDITGVQANDRDNKLVQAINSKKEETGVQASIDANGRLNLTSTDGRAIMVTGS
;
A
#
# COMPACT_ATOMS: atom_id res chain seq x y z
N MET A 1 -37.89 32.24 2.05
CA MET A 1 -36.90 31.31 2.62
C MET A 1 -37.13 29.96 1.97
N SER A 2 -36.13 29.42 1.26
CA SER A 2 -36.17 28.06 0.73
C SER A 2 -35.45 27.16 1.71
N ILE A 3 -36.12 26.14 2.24
CA ILE A 3 -35.48 25.10 3.05
C ILE A 3 -35.02 23.98 2.12
N GLY A 4 -33.77 23.55 2.25
CA GLY A 4 -33.23 22.42 1.49
C GLY A 4 -33.91 21.11 1.92
N ALA A 5 -33.87 20.08 1.06
CA ALA A 5 -34.39 18.77 1.41
C ALA A 5 -33.55 18.15 2.55
N THR A 6 -34.22 17.71 3.62
CA THR A 6 -33.58 17.06 4.79
C THR A 6 -33.94 15.58 4.91
N SER A 7 -34.53 14.97 3.87
CA SER A 7 -34.76 13.53 3.84
C SER A 7 -33.42 12.80 3.75
N SER A 8 -33.33 11.63 4.40
CA SER A 8 -32.08 10.86 4.51
C SER A 8 -31.43 10.56 3.15
N ASP A 9 -32.24 10.40 2.09
CA ASP A 9 -31.75 10.12 0.73
C ASP A 9 -31.11 11.33 0.02
N LYS A 10 -31.21 12.53 0.62
CA LYS A 10 -30.75 13.81 0.06
C LYS A 10 -29.61 14.45 0.84
N ILE A 11 -29.26 13.87 1.99
CA ILE A 11 -28.19 14.37 2.86
C ILE A 11 -27.11 13.30 3.02
N GLY A 12 -25.87 13.73 3.28
CA GLY A 12 -24.77 12.80 3.56
C GLY A 12 -24.11 12.15 2.34
N HIS A 13 -24.21 12.77 1.15
CA HIS A 13 -23.48 12.28 -0.03
C HIS A 13 -21.96 12.39 0.18
N ALA A 14 -21.26 11.28 -0.01
CA ALA A 14 -19.80 11.22 -0.09
C ALA A 14 -19.39 10.74 -1.48
N ARG A 15 -18.24 11.21 -1.97
CA ARG A 15 -17.61 10.74 -3.21
C ARG A 15 -16.37 9.94 -2.85
N PHE A 16 -16.20 8.81 -3.53
CA PHE A 16 -15.06 7.93 -3.35
C PHE A 16 -14.44 7.64 -4.71
N GLU A 17 -13.13 7.76 -4.77
CA GLU A 17 -12.34 7.43 -5.96
C GLU A 17 -11.23 6.48 -5.56
N THR A 18 -10.99 5.47 -6.37
CA THR A 18 -9.88 4.53 -6.19
C THR A 18 -9.20 4.37 -7.53
N GLY A 19 -7.96 4.84 -7.61
CA GLY A 19 -7.10 4.63 -8.76
C GLY A 19 -6.12 3.50 -8.50
N SER A 20 -5.79 2.72 -9.52
CA SER A 20 -4.57 1.92 -9.48
C SER A 20 -3.41 2.79 -9.96
N ILE A 21 -2.47 3.09 -9.05
CA ILE A 21 -1.18 3.69 -9.44
C ILE A 21 -0.24 2.61 -10.03
N MET A 22 -0.64 1.34 -9.99
CA MET A 22 0.16 0.20 -10.44
C MET A 22 -0.52 -0.49 -11.63
N GLY A 23 -0.17 -0.05 -12.84
CA GLY A 23 -0.38 -0.86 -14.04
C GLY A 23 0.39 -2.17 -13.90
N SER A 24 -0.27 -3.28 -14.26
CA SER A 24 0.28 -4.61 -14.53
C SER A 24 1.77 -4.83 -14.19
N ASN A 25 2.03 -5.60 -13.13
CA ASN A 25 3.30 -6.26 -12.79
C ASN A 25 4.55 -5.43 -12.45
N THR A 26 4.54 -4.10 -12.55
CA THR A 26 5.65 -3.28 -12.04
C THR A 26 5.12 -2.01 -11.38
N ALA A 27 5.33 -1.88 -10.08
CA ALA A 27 5.20 -0.58 -9.42
C ALA A 27 6.07 0.40 -10.21
N THR A 28 5.47 1.41 -10.85
CA THR A 28 6.25 2.47 -11.50
C THR A 28 6.85 3.30 -10.39
N LEU A 29 8.04 2.90 -9.94
CA LEU A 29 8.80 3.65 -8.95
C LEU A 29 9.25 4.97 -9.59
N GLY A 30 9.16 6.06 -8.84
CA GLY A 30 9.48 7.38 -9.37
C GLY A 30 8.78 8.50 -8.62
N THR A 31 9.01 9.72 -9.08
CA THR A 31 8.41 10.92 -8.47
C THR A 31 7.04 11.19 -9.07
N VAL A 32 6.05 11.35 -8.20
CA VAL A 32 4.68 11.72 -8.57
C VAL A 32 4.40 13.14 -8.11
N ALA A 33 3.85 13.95 -8.99
CA ALA A 33 3.31 15.27 -8.68
C ALA A 33 1.79 15.25 -8.95
N LEU A 34 0.99 15.60 -7.94
CA LEU A 34 -0.46 15.67 -8.05
C LEU A 34 -0.93 17.14 -8.10
N GLU A 35 -1.92 17.39 -8.95
CA GLU A 35 -2.66 18.64 -8.99
C GLU A 35 -4.15 18.35 -8.81
N PHE A 36 -4.75 18.95 -7.80
CA PHE A 36 -6.20 18.95 -7.59
C PHE A 36 -6.81 20.12 -8.34
N GLN A 37 -7.64 19.83 -9.33
CA GLN A 37 -8.31 20.84 -10.16
C GLN A 37 -9.79 20.97 -9.77
N GLY A 38 -10.40 22.10 -10.13
CA GLY A 38 -11.83 22.32 -9.92
C GLY A 38 -12.23 22.48 -8.45
N LEU A 39 -11.30 22.93 -7.61
CA LEU A 39 -11.58 23.30 -6.22
C LEU A 39 -12.47 24.54 -6.18
N SER A 40 -13.07 24.83 -5.01
CA SER A 40 -14.01 25.94 -4.83
C SER A 40 -13.48 27.26 -5.42
N GLY A 41 -14.27 27.84 -6.32
CA GLY A 41 -13.87 29.02 -7.09
C GLY A 41 -12.99 28.74 -8.31
N ASN A 42 -13.08 27.54 -8.90
CA ASN A 42 -12.29 27.08 -10.05
C ASN A 42 -10.77 27.16 -9.83
N LYS A 43 -10.34 26.90 -8.59
CA LYS A 43 -8.92 26.89 -8.22
C LYS A 43 -8.30 25.52 -8.52
N SER A 44 -6.98 25.54 -8.74
CA SER A 44 -6.14 24.34 -8.72
C SER A 44 -5.15 24.41 -7.58
N GLN A 45 -4.83 23.26 -6.99
CA GLN A 45 -3.83 23.11 -5.94
C GLN A 45 -2.82 22.04 -6.35
N VAL A 46 -1.59 22.46 -6.59
CA VAL A 46 -0.46 21.53 -6.76
C VAL A 46 0.03 21.10 -5.38
N LEU A 47 0.26 19.80 -5.22
CA LEU A 47 0.83 19.23 -4.00
C LEU A 47 2.34 19.07 -4.10
N GLU A 48 2.97 18.92 -2.95
CA GLU A 48 4.38 18.53 -2.86
C GLU A 48 4.61 17.22 -3.62
N SER A 49 5.70 17.15 -4.39
CA SER A 49 6.03 15.94 -5.13
C SER A 49 6.47 14.84 -4.17
N VAL A 50 5.96 13.63 -4.38
CA VAL A 50 6.23 12.47 -3.53
C VAL A 50 6.94 11.40 -4.34
N VAL A 51 8.00 10.84 -3.76
CA VAL A 51 8.71 9.70 -4.36
C VAL A 51 7.95 8.42 -4.00
N ILE A 52 7.72 7.57 -4.99
CA ILE A 52 7.18 6.22 -4.85
C ILE A 52 8.35 5.24 -4.94
N SER A 53 8.74 4.65 -3.81
CA SER A 53 9.79 3.63 -3.74
C SER A 53 9.54 2.62 -2.61
N THR A 54 10.50 1.74 -2.37
CA THR A 54 10.52 0.75 -1.29
C THR A 54 11.16 1.28 -0.01
N SER A 55 11.62 2.54 0.00
CA SER A 55 12.30 3.15 1.13
C SER A 55 11.32 3.72 2.15
N ALA A 56 11.72 3.81 3.42
CA ALA A 56 10.93 4.47 4.45
C ALA A 56 10.66 5.94 4.08
N GLY A 57 9.44 6.43 4.41
CA GLY A 57 9.02 7.80 4.10
C GLY A 57 8.67 8.05 2.63
N THR A 58 8.53 6.99 1.82
CA THR A 58 8.15 7.07 0.41
C THR A 58 6.91 6.21 0.12
N GLY A 59 6.36 6.28 -1.09
CA GLY A 59 5.24 5.46 -1.51
C GLY A 59 3.87 6.10 -1.32
N LEU A 60 2.84 5.27 -1.34
CA LEU A 60 1.45 5.70 -1.25
C LEU A 60 1.09 6.25 0.13
N GLY A 61 1.77 5.79 1.19
CA GLY A 61 1.56 6.33 2.52
C GLY A 61 1.99 7.78 2.64
N ALA A 62 3.19 8.11 2.15
CA ALA A 62 3.67 9.49 2.06
C ALA A 62 2.75 10.36 1.19
N LEU A 63 2.25 9.82 0.07
CA LEU A 63 1.30 10.53 -0.78
C LEU A 63 -0.01 10.83 -0.07
N ALA A 64 -0.57 9.84 0.64
CA ALA A 64 -1.78 10.01 1.42
C ALA A 64 -1.58 11.03 2.55
N GLU A 65 -0.41 11.04 3.19
CA GLU A 65 -0.05 12.03 4.20
C GLU A 65 -0.03 13.45 3.63
N VAL A 66 0.59 13.66 2.47
CA VAL A 66 0.61 14.98 1.80
C VAL A 66 -0.81 15.45 1.43
N ILE A 67 -1.68 14.56 0.93
CA ILE A 67 -3.08 14.90 0.65
C ILE A 67 -3.80 15.28 1.95
N ASN A 68 -3.67 14.46 3.00
CA ASN A 68 -4.36 14.69 4.27
C ASN A 68 -3.90 15.97 4.97
N LYS A 69 -2.60 16.30 4.89
CA LYS A 69 -2.03 17.55 5.39
C LYS A 69 -2.61 18.78 4.70
N ASN A 70 -2.98 18.66 3.42
CA ASN A 70 -3.57 19.73 2.63
C ASN A 70 -5.11 19.65 2.56
N SER A 71 -5.74 18.73 3.29
CA SER A 71 -7.17 18.41 3.13
C SER A 71 -8.12 19.61 3.20
N ASP A 72 -7.87 20.58 4.08
CA ASP A 72 -8.69 21.80 4.19
C ASP A 72 -8.64 22.64 2.90
N ALA A 73 -7.46 22.78 2.29
CA ALA A 73 -7.28 23.45 1.00
C ALA A 73 -7.91 22.66 -0.15
N LEU A 74 -7.99 21.33 -0.01
CA LEU A 74 -8.59 20.41 -0.98
C LEU A 74 -10.09 20.19 -0.76
N GLY A 75 -10.77 21.08 -0.06
CA GLY A 75 -12.23 21.01 0.15
C GLY A 75 -12.67 19.85 1.06
N GLY A 76 -11.81 19.44 2.00
CA GLY A 76 -12.08 18.34 2.93
C GLY A 76 -11.71 16.95 2.38
N THR A 77 -11.05 16.88 1.23
CA THR A 77 -10.61 15.61 0.64
C THR A 77 -9.64 14.88 1.57
N LYS A 78 -9.88 13.59 1.78
CA LYS A 78 -9.02 12.70 2.57
C LYS A 78 -8.51 11.55 1.70
N ALA A 79 -7.32 11.07 1.99
CA ALA A 79 -6.69 9.94 1.32
C ALA A 79 -6.37 8.82 2.30
N THR A 80 -6.47 7.60 1.78
CA THR A 80 -5.98 6.38 2.43
C THR A 80 -5.26 5.53 1.37
N PHE A 81 -4.51 4.53 1.81
CA PHE A 81 -3.73 3.66 0.94
C PHE A 81 -3.94 2.20 1.31
N SER A 82 -3.73 1.32 0.34
CA SER A 82 -3.58 -0.11 0.56
C SER A 82 -2.52 -0.61 -0.39
N VAL A 83 -1.42 -1.14 0.15
CA VAL A 83 -0.35 -1.75 -0.64
C VAL A 83 -0.20 -3.18 -0.18
N GLN A 84 -0.62 -4.10 -1.04
CA GLN A 84 -0.62 -5.53 -0.77
C GLN A 84 -0.09 -6.30 -1.97
N ALA A 85 0.64 -7.37 -1.70
CA ALA A 85 1.08 -8.34 -2.69
C ALA A 85 0.69 -9.74 -2.21
N THR A 86 -0.08 -10.46 -3.03
CA THR A 86 -0.56 -11.81 -2.74
C THR A 86 0.07 -12.79 -3.70
N GLY A 87 0.59 -13.90 -3.17
CA GLY A 87 1.10 -15.00 -3.97
C GLY A 87 0.05 -15.55 -4.94
N SER A 88 0.48 -15.96 -6.13
CA SER A 88 -0.40 -16.52 -7.15
C SER A 88 -1.00 -17.88 -6.74
N GLY A 89 -0.32 -18.61 -5.86
CA GLY A 89 -0.72 -19.91 -5.35
C GLY A 89 -0.35 -20.08 -3.88
N ALA A 90 -0.75 -21.23 -3.33
CA ALA A 90 -0.41 -21.62 -1.98
C ALA A 90 1.12 -21.77 -1.83
N VAL A 91 1.65 -21.49 -0.65
CA VAL A 91 3.07 -21.71 -0.34
C VAL A 91 3.38 -23.19 -0.48
N ALA A 92 4.30 -23.52 -1.40
CA ALA A 92 4.79 -24.88 -1.56
C ALA A 92 5.81 -25.22 -0.47
N ALA A 93 5.95 -26.52 -0.17
CA ALA A 93 7.03 -26.97 0.69
C ALA A 93 8.37 -26.85 -0.06
N GLY A 94 9.43 -26.42 0.63
CA GLY A 94 10.74 -26.28 0.01
C GLY A 94 11.68 -25.34 0.75
N ASP A 95 12.79 -25.03 0.10
CA ASP A 95 13.78 -24.07 0.56
C ASP A 95 13.65 -22.79 -0.26
N ILE A 96 13.83 -21.64 0.38
CA ILE A 96 13.93 -20.34 -0.27
C ILE A 96 15.33 -19.81 -0.01
N ALA A 97 16.07 -19.52 -1.07
CA ALA A 97 17.40 -18.94 -0.98
C ALA A 97 17.37 -17.47 -1.36
N ASN A 98 18.27 -16.70 -0.75
CA ASN A 98 18.49 -15.30 -1.01
C ASN A 98 17.26 -14.39 -0.87
N LEU A 99 16.37 -14.70 0.09
CA LEU A 99 15.17 -13.90 0.28
C LEU A 99 15.53 -12.50 0.77
N THR A 100 15.13 -11.50 -0.02
CA THR A 100 15.17 -10.09 0.36
C THR A 100 13.80 -9.45 0.15
N ILE A 101 13.46 -8.52 1.03
CA ILE A 101 12.25 -7.70 0.92
C ILE A 101 12.64 -6.24 1.06
N ASN A 102 12.26 -5.42 0.09
CA ASN A 102 12.60 -4.00 0.03
C ASN A 102 14.12 -3.73 0.19
N GLY A 103 14.95 -4.64 -0.36
CA GLY A 103 16.41 -4.58 -0.27
C GLY A 103 17.01 -5.07 1.06
N VAL A 104 16.18 -5.43 2.04
CA VAL A 104 16.63 -6.00 3.32
C VAL A 104 16.75 -7.51 3.20
N TRP A 105 17.90 -8.05 3.61
CA TRP A 105 18.14 -9.48 3.68
C TRP A 105 17.31 -10.14 4.78
N ILE A 106 16.45 -11.07 4.39
CA ILE A 106 15.64 -11.88 5.31
C ILE A 106 16.40 -13.15 5.70
N GLY A 107 17.04 -13.81 4.73
CA GLY A 107 17.78 -15.05 4.95
C GLY A 107 17.46 -16.15 3.96
N ASP A 108 18.21 -17.25 4.08
CA ASP A 108 17.85 -18.53 3.48
C ASP A 108 16.91 -19.27 4.44
N ILE A 109 15.75 -19.66 3.96
CA ILE A 109 14.72 -20.33 4.76
C ILE A 109 14.59 -21.75 4.26
N THR A 110 15.12 -22.70 5.03
CA THR A 110 15.07 -24.12 4.68
C THR A 110 13.86 -24.81 5.28
N GLY A 111 13.30 -25.78 4.56
CA GLY A 111 12.26 -26.67 5.04
C GLY A 111 10.93 -25.98 5.35
N VAL A 112 10.55 -24.94 4.59
CA VAL A 112 9.21 -24.36 4.66
C VAL A 112 8.20 -25.46 4.36
N GLN A 113 7.15 -25.57 5.18
CA GLN A 113 6.09 -26.54 4.93
C GLN A 113 5.02 -25.98 3.99
N ALA A 114 4.25 -26.87 3.34
CA ALA A 114 3.13 -26.44 2.51
C ALA A 114 2.13 -25.61 3.34
N ASN A 115 1.74 -24.45 2.79
CA ASN A 115 0.96 -23.40 3.45
C ASN A 115 1.66 -22.74 4.66
N ASP A 116 2.99 -22.82 4.75
CA ASP A 116 3.79 -22.35 5.88
C ASP A 116 3.24 -22.82 7.24
N ARG A 117 2.90 -24.12 7.33
CA ARG A 117 2.27 -24.72 8.54
C ARG A 117 3.11 -24.58 9.80
N ASP A 118 4.42 -24.47 9.65
CA ASP A 118 5.39 -24.23 10.71
C ASP A 118 5.62 -22.74 10.99
N ASN A 119 4.92 -21.83 10.29
CA ASN A 119 5.01 -20.38 10.36
C ASN A 119 6.44 -19.83 10.13
N LYS A 120 7.30 -20.59 9.45
CA LYS A 120 8.72 -20.30 9.34
C LYS A 120 8.96 -19.15 8.37
N LEU A 121 8.29 -19.16 7.23
CA LEU A 121 8.36 -18.11 6.23
C LEU A 121 7.81 -16.79 6.77
N VAL A 122 6.61 -16.84 7.36
CA VAL A 122 5.97 -15.66 7.95
C VAL A 122 6.81 -15.07 9.07
N GLN A 123 7.35 -15.90 9.98
CA GLN A 123 8.19 -15.41 11.07
C GLN A 123 9.50 -14.80 10.57
N ALA A 124 10.15 -15.42 9.59
CA ALA A 124 11.38 -14.88 9.02
C ALA A 124 11.15 -13.46 8.45
N ILE A 125 10.10 -13.28 7.66
CA ILE A 125 9.74 -11.97 7.10
C ILE A 125 9.37 -10.98 8.22
N ASN A 126 8.51 -11.40 9.15
CA ASN A 126 8.01 -10.52 10.21
C ASN A 126 9.08 -10.14 11.25
N SER A 127 10.15 -10.93 11.37
CA SER A 127 11.30 -10.58 12.22
C SER A 127 12.02 -9.30 11.77
N LYS A 128 11.87 -8.94 10.49
CA LYS A 128 12.45 -7.76 9.86
C LYS A 128 11.41 -6.72 9.44
N LYS A 129 10.16 -6.83 9.90
CA LYS A 129 9.04 -5.96 9.48
C LYS A 129 9.29 -4.47 9.71
N GLU A 130 10.00 -4.11 10.78
CA GLU A 130 10.30 -2.71 11.11
C GLU A 130 11.32 -2.11 10.12
N GLU A 131 12.25 -2.94 9.64
CA GLU A 131 13.26 -2.55 8.65
C GLU A 131 12.64 -2.52 7.24
N THR A 132 11.90 -3.57 6.88
CA THR A 132 11.32 -3.74 5.54
C THR A 132 10.07 -2.90 5.31
N GLY A 133 9.32 -2.58 6.36
CA GLY A 133 7.97 -2.00 6.29
C GLY A 133 6.90 -2.93 5.74
N VAL A 134 7.15 -4.25 5.80
CA VAL A 134 6.27 -5.28 5.23
C VAL A 134 5.93 -6.31 6.29
N GLN A 135 4.64 -6.58 6.43
CA GLN A 135 4.10 -7.65 7.26
C GLN A 135 3.63 -8.81 6.38
N ALA A 136 4.04 -10.02 6.73
CA ALA A 136 3.62 -11.27 6.11
C ALA A 136 2.50 -11.94 6.90
N SER A 137 1.61 -12.61 6.17
CA SER A 137 0.57 -13.51 6.69
C SER A 137 0.23 -14.60 5.67
N ILE A 138 -0.41 -15.68 6.12
CA ILE A 138 -0.98 -16.70 5.23
C ILE A 138 -2.49 -16.56 5.22
N ASP A 139 -3.09 -16.58 4.02
CA ASP A 139 -4.56 -16.56 3.88
C ASP A 139 -5.22 -17.93 4.05
N ALA A 140 -6.54 -17.96 4.04
CA ALA A 140 -7.31 -19.20 4.14
C ALA A 140 -7.04 -20.21 3.01
N ASN A 141 -6.50 -19.76 1.87
CA ASN A 141 -6.12 -20.59 0.73
C ASN A 141 -4.64 -21.01 0.77
N GLY A 142 -3.91 -20.70 1.85
CA GLY A 142 -2.50 -21.03 2.03
C GLY A 142 -1.54 -20.12 1.27
N ARG A 143 -2.01 -18.98 0.73
CA ARG A 143 -1.19 -18.04 -0.03
C ARG A 143 -0.47 -17.06 0.89
N LEU A 144 0.77 -16.71 0.55
CA LEU A 144 1.50 -15.65 1.22
C LEU A 144 0.92 -14.28 0.84
N ASN A 145 0.54 -13.51 1.85
CA ASN A 145 0.09 -12.13 1.74
C ASN A 145 1.11 -11.22 2.41
N LEU A 146 1.61 -10.26 1.63
CA LEU A 146 2.50 -9.20 2.09
C LEU A 146 1.73 -7.89 2.10
N THR A 147 1.73 -7.20 3.24
CA THR A 147 1.09 -5.88 3.39
C THR A 147 2.13 -4.87 3.82
N SER A 148 2.19 -3.73 3.13
CA SER A 148 3.03 -2.62 3.59
C SER A 148 2.36 -1.92 4.76
N THR A 149 3.10 -1.70 5.84
CA THR A 149 2.60 -1.07 7.07
C THR A 149 2.52 0.44 6.96
N ASP A 150 3.42 1.06 6.19
CA ASP A 150 3.54 2.50 6.01
C ASP A 150 3.26 2.96 4.57
N GLY A 151 2.79 2.05 3.71
CA GLY A 151 2.37 2.36 2.35
C GLY A 151 3.52 2.49 1.34
N ARG A 152 4.73 2.06 1.68
CA ARG A 152 5.84 1.92 0.72
C ARG A 152 5.57 0.78 -0.28
N ALA A 153 6.24 0.82 -1.43
CA ALA A 153 6.15 -0.28 -2.40
C ALA A 153 6.72 -1.57 -1.81
N ILE A 154 6.24 -2.72 -2.30
CA ILE A 154 6.73 -4.04 -1.91
C ILE A 154 7.54 -4.60 -3.07
N MET A 155 8.83 -4.88 -2.82
CA MET A 155 9.72 -5.57 -3.73
C MET A 155 10.25 -6.82 -3.04
N VAL A 156 10.08 -7.97 -3.66
CA VAL A 156 10.57 -9.26 -3.17
C VAL A 156 11.55 -9.80 -4.19
N THR A 157 12.73 -10.23 -3.75
CA THR A 157 13.66 -11.00 -4.58
C THR A 157 14.17 -12.20 -3.81
N GLY A 158 14.52 -13.27 -4.52
CA GLY A 158 14.88 -14.57 -3.97
C GLY A 158 14.62 -15.67 -4.99
N SER A 159 15.12 -16.86 -4.71
CA SER A 159 15.04 -18.04 -5.60
C SER A 159 14.61 -19.28 -4.83
#